data_AF-A0A226D4E0-F1
#
_entry.id   AF-A0A226D4E0-F1
#
_cell.length_a   1.000
_cell.length_b   1.000
_cell.length_c   1.000
_cell.angle_alpha   90.00
_cell.angle_beta   90.00
_cell.angle_gamma   90.00
#
_symmetry.space_group_name_H-M   'P 1'
#
loop_
_entity.id
_entity.type
_entity.pdbx_description
1 polymer ?
#
loop_
_entity_poly.entity_id
_entity_poly.type
_entity_poly.pdbx_seq_one_letter_code
_entity_poly.pdbx_strand_id
1 'polypeptide(L)'
;MGQLIILMTLCAITFRVSHQFSQVDPKFVPALPCNYSACYLPDCRCSSDLPPGGLYGPNLPQMVLFTFDGAITPTNHPFFYQVFNNRRNPNGAPMSVTFFVTHEFTNYSLVHDLWASGHDIAAHSITYDPNMAYWRTLSESGWRSEIVDQQEQIARFGSLPSSHVPKSIIKIQNHLLTTHGYFLSFVWLMPHWTGRRPKAGFNQHLDTAI
;
A
#
# COMPACT_ATOMS: atom_id res chain seq x y z
N MET A 1 41.66 -61.10 29.29
CA MET A 1 40.84 -60.88 28.08
C MET A 1 39.40 -60.73 28.58
N GLY A 2 38.79 -59.58 28.75
CA GLY A 2 38.93 -58.29 28.09
C GLY A 2 37.55 -57.93 27.53
N GLN A 3 36.68 -57.32 28.35
CA GLN A 3 35.51 -56.59 27.87
C GLN A 3 35.09 -55.56 28.91
N LEU A 4 35.64 -54.37 28.71
CA LEU A 4 35.37 -53.13 29.40
C LEU A 4 34.02 -52.60 28.87
N ILE A 5 32.94 -52.77 29.64
CA ILE A 5 31.63 -52.21 29.30
C ILE A 5 31.70 -50.71 29.62
N ILE A 6 32.04 -49.92 28.60
CA ILE A 6 32.04 -48.47 28.63
C ILE A 6 30.57 -48.04 28.74
N LEU A 7 30.19 -47.55 29.92
CA LEU A 7 28.91 -46.89 30.16
C LEU A 7 28.95 -45.51 29.47
N MET A 8 28.80 -45.50 28.14
CA MET A 8 28.47 -44.30 27.37
C MET A 8 27.01 -43.98 27.63
N THR A 9 26.72 -43.35 28.77
CA THR A 9 25.51 -42.56 28.97
C THR A 9 25.55 -41.42 27.96
N LEU A 10 25.03 -41.71 26.77
CA LEU A 10 24.50 -40.74 25.82
C LEU A 10 23.45 -39.93 26.57
N CYS A 11 23.90 -38.85 27.22
CA CYS A 11 23.04 -37.73 27.55
C CYS A 11 22.67 -37.12 26.19
N ALA A 12 21.61 -37.68 25.58
CA ALA A 12 20.91 -37.02 24.51
C ALA A 12 20.27 -35.78 25.12
N ILE A 13 21.07 -34.72 25.26
CA ILE A 13 20.57 -33.38 25.49
C ILE A 13 19.86 -33.03 24.21
N THR A 14 18.60 -33.44 24.14
CA THR A 14 17.63 -32.87 23.22
C THR A 14 17.48 -31.42 23.65
N PHE A 15 18.33 -30.54 23.08
CA PHE A 15 18.04 -29.12 23.06
C PHE A 15 16.74 -28.98 22.28
N ARG A 16 15.61 -29.04 22.99
CA ARG A 16 14.37 -28.46 22.48
C ARG A 16 14.65 -26.97 22.37
N VAL A 17 14.99 -26.52 21.16
CA VAL A 17 14.83 -25.11 20.80
C VAL A 17 13.34 -24.86 20.91
N SER A 18 12.94 -24.42 22.11
CA SER A 18 11.63 -23.84 22.32
C SER A 18 11.68 -22.54 21.55
N HIS A 19 11.16 -22.54 20.32
CA HIS A 19 10.87 -21.30 19.63
C HIS A 19 9.82 -20.58 20.48
N GLN A 20 10.30 -19.74 21.38
CA GLN A 20 9.48 -18.85 22.16
C GLN A 20 8.98 -17.82 21.14
N PHE A 21 7.79 -18.08 20.60
CA PHE A 21 7.08 -17.12 19.78
C PHE A 21 7.05 -15.83 20.61
N SER A 22 7.68 -14.79 20.06
CA SER A 22 7.87 -13.52 20.74
C SER A 22 6.55 -13.09 21.35
N GLN A 23 6.56 -12.82 22.66
CA GLN A 23 5.38 -12.44 23.43
C GLN A 23 4.67 -11.29 22.68
N VAL A 24 3.42 -11.51 22.27
CA VAL A 24 2.58 -10.46 21.70
C VAL A 24 2.48 -9.38 22.78
N ASP A 25 2.92 -8.15 22.47
CA ASP A 25 2.82 -7.02 23.39
C ASP A 25 1.37 -6.93 23.89
N PRO A 26 1.12 -6.93 25.22
CA PRO A 26 -0.22 -6.95 25.80
C PRO A 26 -1.11 -5.77 25.39
N LYS A 27 -0.56 -4.76 24.71
CA LYS A 27 -1.32 -3.67 24.08
C LYS A 27 -2.06 -4.09 22.80
N PHE A 28 -1.70 -5.20 22.16
CA PHE A 28 -2.31 -5.63 20.91
C PHE A 28 -3.28 -6.79 21.15
N VAL A 29 -4.54 -6.42 21.39
CA VAL A 29 -5.65 -7.38 21.38
C VAL A 29 -5.98 -7.71 19.92
N PRO A 30 -6.02 -8.99 19.52
CA PRO A 30 -6.46 -9.37 18.18
C PRO A 30 -7.85 -8.80 17.88
N ALA A 31 -8.06 -8.34 16.65
CA ALA A 31 -9.37 -7.91 16.21
C ALA A 31 -10.37 -9.08 16.28
N LEU A 32 -11.58 -8.81 16.77
CA LEU A 32 -12.67 -9.77 16.73
C LEU A 32 -13.10 -10.05 15.28
N PRO A 33 -13.69 -11.23 14.99
CA PRO A 33 -14.33 -11.48 13.70
C PRO A 33 -15.34 -10.38 13.36
N CYS A 34 -15.51 -10.09 12.08
CA CYS A 34 -16.35 -8.96 11.67
C CYS A 34 -17.81 -9.16 12.09
N ASN A 35 -18.40 -8.13 12.69
CA ASN A 35 -19.82 -8.08 13.00
C ASN A 35 -20.55 -7.28 11.92
N TYR A 36 -21.19 -7.99 10.98
CA TYR A 36 -21.95 -7.39 9.88
C TYR A 36 -23.13 -6.51 10.33
N SER A 37 -23.65 -6.70 11.54
CA SER A 37 -24.74 -5.87 12.08
C SER A 37 -24.26 -4.53 12.63
N ALA A 38 -22.95 -4.37 12.86
CA ALA A 38 -22.36 -3.16 13.41
C ALA A 38 -21.37 -2.46 12.46
N CYS A 39 -21.01 -3.10 11.34
CA CYS A 39 -20.04 -2.60 10.38
C CYS A 39 -20.74 -2.17 9.08
N TYR A 40 -20.96 -0.87 8.92
CA TYR A 40 -21.65 -0.28 7.79
C TYR A 40 -20.87 0.89 7.18
N LEU A 41 -21.05 1.07 5.87
CA LEU A 41 -20.46 2.17 5.10
C LEU A 41 -21.00 3.54 5.57
N PRO A 42 -20.22 4.63 5.43
CA PRO A 42 -18.89 4.71 4.82
C PRO A 42 -17.74 4.35 5.77
N ASP A 43 -18.00 4.27 7.07
CA ASP A 43 -16.95 4.22 8.10
C ASP A 43 -16.38 2.82 8.33
N CYS A 44 -17.15 1.77 8.02
CA CYS A 44 -16.73 0.39 8.22
C CYS A 44 -17.12 -0.51 7.06
N ARG A 45 -16.19 -1.39 6.67
CA ARG A 45 -16.46 -2.50 5.75
C ARG A 45 -15.68 -3.73 6.15
N CYS A 46 -16.37 -4.86 6.29
CA CYS A 46 -15.74 -6.16 6.47
C CYS A 46 -14.94 -6.55 5.22
N SER A 47 -13.80 -7.22 5.39
CA SER A 47 -13.06 -7.84 4.29
C SER A 47 -13.95 -8.83 3.54
N SER A 48 -14.08 -8.66 2.22
CA SER A 48 -14.91 -9.48 1.33
C SER A 48 -14.43 -9.33 -0.11
N ASP A 49 -14.66 -10.36 -0.92
CA ASP A 49 -14.50 -10.38 -2.37
C ASP A 49 -15.70 -9.78 -3.13
N LEU A 50 -16.81 -9.53 -2.43
CA LEU A 50 -17.99 -8.90 -3.01
C LEU A 50 -17.78 -7.39 -3.15
N PRO A 51 -18.09 -6.79 -4.32
CA PRO A 51 -18.04 -5.34 -4.49
C PRO A 51 -18.93 -4.59 -3.48
N PRO A 52 -18.54 -3.37 -3.06
CA PRO A 52 -19.39 -2.56 -2.19
C PRO A 52 -20.69 -2.20 -2.90
N GLY A 53 -21.76 -1.98 -2.11
CA GLY A 53 -23.05 -1.52 -2.64
C GLY A 53 -23.81 -2.54 -3.48
N GLY A 54 -23.41 -3.81 -3.48
CA GLY A 54 -24.11 -4.86 -4.24
C GLY A 54 -24.07 -4.66 -5.76
N LEU A 55 -23.03 -3.99 -6.26
CA LEU A 55 -22.83 -3.76 -7.70
C LEU A 55 -22.30 -5.00 -8.39
N TYR A 56 -22.86 -5.35 -9.56
CA TYR A 56 -22.43 -6.50 -10.35
C TYR A 56 -22.43 -6.22 -11.85
N GLY A 57 -21.61 -6.98 -12.58
CA GLY A 57 -21.55 -6.96 -14.04
C GLY A 57 -21.17 -5.58 -14.61
N PRO A 58 -21.86 -5.10 -15.66
CA PRO A 58 -21.48 -3.88 -16.37
C PRO A 58 -21.63 -2.60 -15.53
N ASN A 59 -22.34 -2.65 -14.40
CA ASN A 59 -22.54 -1.51 -13.50
C ASN A 59 -21.38 -1.33 -12.52
N LEU A 60 -20.45 -2.29 -12.42
CA LEU A 60 -19.28 -2.19 -11.56
C LEU A 60 -18.15 -1.46 -12.29
N PRO A 61 -17.75 -0.23 -11.86
CA PRO A 61 -16.61 0.44 -12.47
C PRO A 61 -15.31 -0.30 -12.14
N GLN A 62 -14.51 -0.59 -13.17
CA GLN A 62 -13.15 -1.07 -12.98
C GLN A 62 -12.24 0.11 -12.62
N MET A 63 -11.73 0.12 -11.39
CA MET A 63 -10.71 1.08 -10.97
C MET A 63 -9.32 0.55 -11.33
N VAL A 64 -8.45 1.44 -11.82
CA VAL A 64 -7.02 1.16 -12.06
C VAL A 64 -6.24 2.24 -11.34
N LEU A 65 -5.37 1.83 -10.42
CA LEU A 65 -4.52 2.74 -9.66
C LEU A 65 -3.12 2.72 -10.24
N PHE A 66 -2.64 3.87 -10.71
CA PHE A 66 -1.25 4.07 -11.06
C PHE A 66 -0.53 4.64 -9.86
N THR A 67 0.56 3.98 -9.45
CA THR A 67 1.40 4.44 -8.34
C THR A 67 2.86 4.54 -8.74
N PHE A 68 3.56 5.50 -8.14
CA PHE A 68 5.01 5.63 -8.24
C PHE A 68 5.61 5.81 -6.86
N ASP A 69 6.67 5.05 -6.61
CA ASP A 69 7.34 5.00 -5.32
C ASP A 69 8.73 5.65 -5.44
N GLY A 70 9.13 6.41 -4.42
CA GLY A 70 10.48 6.96 -4.29
C GLY A 70 10.56 8.47 -4.48
N ALA A 71 11.77 8.97 -4.74
CA ALA A 71 12.04 10.40 -4.77
C ALA A 71 11.49 11.09 -6.03
N ILE A 72 10.93 12.28 -5.88
CA ILE A 72 10.55 13.13 -7.02
C ILE A 72 11.72 14.04 -7.37
N THR A 73 12.21 13.91 -8.60
CA THR A 73 13.45 14.57 -9.05
C THR A 73 13.24 15.29 -10.38
N PRO A 74 14.09 16.27 -10.74
CA PRO A 74 14.04 16.91 -12.05
C PRO A 74 14.17 15.94 -13.23
N THR A 75 14.74 14.75 -13.02
CA THR A 75 14.94 13.73 -14.06
C THR A 75 13.67 12.93 -14.33
N ASN A 76 12.91 12.55 -13.30
CA ASN A 76 11.70 11.72 -13.46
C ASN A 76 10.42 12.54 -13.64
N HIS A 77 10.38 13.77 -13.13
CA HIS A 77 9.19 14.62 -13.21
C HIS A 77 8.68 14.85 -14.64
N PRO A 78 9.53 15.15 -15.65
CA PRO A 78 9.07 15.32 -17.03
C PRO A 78 8.38 14.07 -17.61
N PHE A 79 8.81 12.88 -17.20
CA PHE A 79 8.21 11.62 -17.64
C PHE A 79 6.76 11.49 -17.16
N PHE A 80 6.46 11.85 -15.92
CA PHE A 80 5.10 11.79 -15.39
C PHE A 80 4.15 12.69 -16.19
N TYR A 81 4.58 13.91 -16.53
CA TYR A 81 3.81 14.78 -17.41
C TYR A 81 3.61 14.19 -18.81
N GLN A 82 4.64 13.62 -19.42
CA GLN A 82 4.51 13.05 -20.77
C GLN A 82 3.51 11.89 -20.82
N VAL A 83 3.45 11.06 -19.78
CA VAL A 83 2.60 9.86 -19.76
C VAL A 83 1.15 10.18 -19.37
N PHE A 84 0.97 11.01 -18.33
CA PHE A 84 -0.32 11.19 -17.67
C PHE A 84 -1.01 12.52 -17.98
N ASN A 85 -0.28 13.53 -18.46
CA ASN A 85 -0.92 14.79 -18.81
C ASN A 85 -1.94 14.60 -19.95
N ASN A 86 -3.07 15.30 -19.87
CA ASN A 86 -4.20 15.21 -20.81
C ASN A 86 -4.89 13.84 -20.92
N ARG A 87 -4.64 12.90 -19.99
CA ARG A 87 -5.43 11.66 -19.89
C ARG A 87 -6.73 11.95 -19.14
N ARG A 88 -7.85 11.41 -19.64
CA ARG A 88 -9.17 11.58 -19.02
C ARG A 88 -9.85 10.24 -18.79
N ASN A 89 -10.58 10.16 -17.69
CA ASN A 89 -11.47 9.06 -17.36
C ASN A 89 -12.73 9.10 -18.25
N PRO A 90 -13.52 8.00 -18.33
CA PRO A 90 -14.76 7.97 -19.13
C PRO A 90 -15.79 9.05 -18.74
N ASN A 91 -15.75 9.53 -17.50
CA ASN A 91 -16.58 10.66 -17.02
C ASN A 91 -16.05 12.05 -17.44
N GLY A 92 -14.95 12.11 -18.20
CA GLY A 92 -14.33 13.35 -18.64
C GLY A 92 -13.40 14.01 -17.61
N ALA A 93 -13.32 13.52 -16.38
CA ALA A 93 -12.40 14.05 -15.38
C ALA A 93 -10.94 13.73 -15.75
N PRO A 94 -9.96 14.59 -15.40
CA PRO A 94 -8.55 14.25 -15.50
C PRO A 94 -8.24 12.95 -14.74
N MET A 95 -7.31 12.16 -15.26
CA MET A 95 -6.77 11.00 -14.54
C MET A 95 -5.86 11.48 -13.40
N SER A 96 -5.97 10.84 -12.24
CA SER A 96 -5.04 11.02 -11.12
C SER A 96 -4.08 9.83 -11.02
N VAL A 97 -2.93 10.09 -10.38
CA VAL A 97 -1.87 9.12 -10.10
C VAL A 97 -1.48 9.35 -8.65
N THR A 98 -1.11 8.29 -7.93
CA THR A 98 -0.67 8.40 -6.53
C THR A 98 0.85 8.27 -6.43
N PHE A 99 1.51 9.26 -5.84
CA PHE A 99 2.96 9.25 -5.62
C PHE A 99 3.26 8.96 -4.15
N PHE A 100 3.89 7.82 -3.88
CA PHE A 100 4.45 7.45 -2.58
C PHE A 100 5.88 7.99 -2.49
N VAL A 101 6.00 9.22 -1.99
CA VAL A 101 7.22 10.01 -1.99
C VAL A 101 8.11 9.65 -0.82
N THR A 102 9.41 9.44 -1.04
CA THR A 102 10.44 9.34 0.02
C THR A 102 11.07 10.70 0.29
N HIS A 103 11.57 10.95 1.49
CA HIS A 103 12.19 12.26 1.79
C HIS A 103 13.51 12.46 1.03
N GLU A 104 14.39 11.46 1.08
CA GLU A 104 15.74 11.57 0.51
C GLU A 104 15.67 11.89 -0.99
N PHE A 105 16.46 12.88 -1.43
CA PHE A 105 16.56 13.37 -2.81
C PHE A 105 15.30 13.98 -3.43
N THR A 106 14.20 14.10 -2.70
CA THR A 106 12.96 14.69 -3.21
C THR A 106 13.07 16.21 -3.33
N ASN A 107 12.72 16.73 -4.51
CA ASN A 107 12.45 18.14 -4.72
C ASN A 107 10.97 18.44 -4.42
N TYR A 108 10.71 19.06 -3.26
CA TYR A 108 9.35 19.35 -2.81
C TYR A 108 8.60 20.39 -3.66
N SER A 109 9.29 21.24 -4.44
CA SER A 109 8.62 22.10 -5.42
C SER A 109 7.98 21.29 -6.53
N LEU A 110 8.64 20.22 -6.98
CA LEU A 110 8.06 19.30 -7.98
C LEU A 110 6.94 18.44 -7.38
N VAL A 111 6.99 18.15 -6.07
CA VAL A 111 5.87 17.52 -5.37
C VAL A 111 4.64 18.45 -5.36
N HIS A 112 4.85 19.75 -5.12
CA HIS A 112 3.79 20.75 -5.22
C HIS A 112 3.17 20.77 -6.62
N ASP A 113 4.01 20.78 -7.67
CA ASP A 113 3.55 20.81 -9.06
C ASP A 113 2.67 19.60 -9.40
N LEU A 114 3.07 18.39 -8.97
CA LEU A 114 2.27 17.17 -9.14
C LEU A 114 0.92 17.26 -8.40
N TRP A 115 0.92 17.72 -7.14
CA TRP A 115 -0.30 17.92 -6.37
C TRP A 115 -1.23 18.96 -7.01
N ALA A 116 -0.68 20.10 -7.40
CA ALA A 116 -1.44 21.18 -8.05
C ALA A 116 -2.01 20.74 -9.41
N SER A 117 -1.42 19.72 -10.03
CA SER A 117 -1.91 19.09 -11.27
C SER A 117 -3.02 18.04 -11.03
N GLY A 118 -3.43 17.82 -9.77
CA GLY A 118 -4.51 16.90 -9.41
C GLY A 118 -4.08 15.46 -9.13
N HIS A 119 -2.80 15.24 -8.82
CA HIS A 119 -2.28 13.95 -8.37
C HIS A 119 -2.29 13.81 -6.85
N ASP A 120 -2.39 12.57 -6.36
CA ASP A 120 -2.37 12.27 -4.93
C ASP A 120 -0.92 12.12 -4.46
N ILE A 121 -0.58 12.73 -3.32
CA ILE A 121 0.75 12.66 -2.72
C ILE A 121 0.65 11.95 -1.37
N ALA A 122 1.40 10.87 -1.20
CA ALA A 122 1.45 10.06 0.01
C ALA A 122 2.90 9.88 0.51
N ALA A 123 3.03 9.63 1.81
CA ALA A 123 4.31 9.37 2.47
C ALA A 123 4.81 7.94 2.21
N HIS A 124 6.11 7.80 1.90
CA HIS A 124 6.82 6.52 1.75
C HIS A 124 8.05 6.43 2.65
N SER A 125 7.93 6.96 3.87
CA SER A 125 8.99 7.10 4.88
C SER A 125 10.06 8.15 4.60
N ILE A 126 10.70 8.62 5.67
CA ILE A 126 11.80 9.58 5.60
C ILE A 126 13.06 8.87 5.14
N THR A 127 13.44 7.78 5.83
CA THR A 127 14.75 7.14 5.63
C THR A 127 14.78 6.17 4.46
N TYR A 128 13.63 5.58 4.09
CA TYR A 128 13.55 4.53 3.07
C TYR A 128 14.61 3.42 3.27
N ASP A 129 14.80 3.00 4.53
CA ASP A 129 15.80 1.98 4.90
C ASP A 129 15.62 0.69 4.07
N PRO A 130 16.66 0.22 3.35
CA PRO A 130 16.58 -0.98 2.51
C PRO A 130 16.49 -2.28 3.33
N ASN A 131 16.79 -2.23 4.63
CA ASN A 131 16.75 -3.37 5.52
C ASN A 131 15.32 -3.65 6.00
N MET A 132 14.71 -4.69 5.44
CA MET A 132 13.36 -5.13 5.83
C MET A 132 13.22 -5.48 7.32
N ALA A 133 14.32 -5.82 8.01
CA ALA A 133 14.29 -6.07 9.45
C ALA A 133 13.97 -4.80 10.24
N TYR A 134 14.49 -3.64 9.81
CA TYR A 134 14.22 -2.33 10.41
C TYR A 134 12.71 -2.10 10.52
N TRP A 135 12.00 -2.17 9.39
CA TRP A 135 10.55 -1.97 9.32
C TRP A 135 9.74 -2.99 10.13
N ARG A 136 10.19 -4.25 10.19
CA ARG A 136 9.49 -5.32 10.93
C ARG A 136 9.54 -5.14 12.44
N THR A 137 10.65 -4.60 12.96
CA THR A 137 10.88 -4.46 14.40
C THR A 137 10.70 -3.03 14.89
N LEU A 138 10.29 -2.11 14.02
CA LEU A 138 10.12 -0.70 14.35
C LEU A 138 9.01 -0.51 15.39
N SER A 139 9.30 0.27 16.43
CA SER A 139 8.32 0.62 17.47
C SER A 139 7.23 1.55 16.91
N GLU A 140 6.12 1.73 17.64
CA GLU A 140 5.09 2.72 17.26
C GLU A 140 5.69 4.12 17.07
N SER A 141 6.58 4.55 17.97
CA SER A 141 7.26 5.84 17.86
C SER A 141 8.14 5.93 16.62
N GLY A 142 8.83 4.84 16.25
CA GLY A 142 9.61 4.79 15.02
C GLY A 142 8.74 4.87 13.77
N TRP A 143 7.62 4.15 13.74
CA TRP A 143 6.65 4.27 12.64
C TRP A 143 6.06 5.68 12.52
N ARG A 144 5.77 6.33 13.66
CA ARG A 144 5.34 7.73 13.69
C ARG A 144 6.41 8.66 13.11
N SER A 145 7.66 8.50 13.55
CA SER A 145 8.76 9.32 13.03
C SER A 145 9.05 9.09 11.56
N GLU A 146 8.83 7.89 11.04
CA GLU A 146 9.02 7.63 9.61
C GLU A 146 7.87 8.15 8.75
N ILE A 147 6.62 8.00 9.19
CA ILE A 147 5.46 8.29 8.34
C ILE A 147 4.84 9.64 8.67
N VAL A 148 4.48 9.87 9.95
CA VAL A 148 3.72 11.06 10.34
C VAL A 148 4.57 12.31 10.19
N ASP A 149 5.83 12.24 10.62
CA ASP A 149 6.75 13.37 10.45
C ASP A 149 7.01 13.64 8.96
N GLN A 150 7.02 12.60 8.10
CA GLN A 150 7.11 12.80 6.66
C GLN A 150 5.87 13.48 6.07
N GLN A 151 4.67 13.16 6.56
CA GLN A 151 3.45 13.86 6.14
C GLN A 151 3.54 15.35 6.47
N GLU A 152 4.09 15.69 7.63
CA GLU A 152 4.37 17.09 8.01
C GLU A 152 5.42 17.73 7.08
N GLN A 153 6.49 17.02 6.75
CA GLN A 153 7.49 17.49 5.79
C GLN A 153 6.90 17.74 4.39
N ILE A 154 6.07 16.84 3.88
CA ILE A 154 5.38 17.00 2.60
C ILE A 154 4.48 18.22 2.63
N ALA A 155 3.65 18.37 3.67
CA ALA A 155 2.76 19.51 3.80
C ALA A 155 3.54 20.84 3.88
N ARG A 156 4.59 20.87 4.70
CA ARG A 156 5.39 22.07 4.95
C ARG A 156 6.27 22.47 3.77
N PHE A 157 7.06 21.54 3.24
CA PHE A 157 8.03 21.84 2.18
C PHE A 157 7.41 21.84 0.79
N GLY A 158 6.38 21.01 0.57
CA GLY A 158 5.60 21.01 -0.67
C GLY A 158 4.50 22.07 -0.71
N SER A 159 4.26 22.81 0.38
CA SER A 159 3.16 23.77 0.47
C SER A 159 1.78 23.15 0.17
N LEU A 160 1.54 21.93 0.66
CA LEU A 160 0.23 21.25 0.56
C LEU A 160 -0.61 21.54 1.81
N PRO A 161 -1.94 21.67 1.69
CA PRO A 161 -2.82 21.71 2.86
C PRO A 161 -2.67 20.43 3.68
N SER A 162 -2.51 20.55 5.01
CA SER A 162 -2.34 19.37 5.88
C SER A 162 -3.53 18.40 5.85
N SER A 163 -4.70 18.82 5.37
CA SER A 163 -5.86 17.95 5.16
C SER A 163 -5.73 17.04 3.93
N HIS A 164 -4.87 17.39 2.97
CA HIS A 164 -4.74 16.71 1.68
C HIS A 164 -3.64 15.65 1.64
N VAL A 165 -2.71 15.64 2.59
CA VAL A 165 -1.75 14.53 2.69
C VAL A 165 -2.48 13.37 3.36
N PRO A 166 -2.81 12.28 2.65
CA PRO A 166 -3.57 11.18 3.22
C PRO A 166 -2.80 10.61 4.41
N LYS A 167 -3.48 10.48 5.55
CA LYS A 167 -2.91 9.84 6.74
C LYS A 167 -2.67 8.35 6.54
N SER A 168 -3.15 7.78 5.44
CA SER A 168 -3.12 6.36 5.14
C SER A 168 -1.74 5.89 4.70
N ILE A 169 -1.14 5.05 5.52
CA ILE A 169 -0.09 4.11 5.13
C ILE A 169 -0.79 2.99 4.35
N ILE A 170 -0.50 2.81 3.05
CA ILE A 170 -0.74 1.49 2.45
C ILE A 170 0.38 0.60 2.96
N LYS A 171 0.12 -0.13 4.04
CA LYS A 171 1.02 -1.20 4.47
C LYS A 171 0.83 -2.35 3.49
N ILE A 172 1.55 -2.33 2.37
CA ILE A 172 1.74 -3.54 1.58
C ILE A 172 2.62 -4.44 2.46
N GLN A 173 1.99 -5.32 3.25
CA GLN A 173 2.71 -6.47 3.77
C GLN A 173 3.11 -7.31 2.55
N ASN A 174 4.31 -7.06 2.02
CA ASN A 174 4.96 -7.88 1.03
C ASN A 174 5.22 -9.26 1.65
N HIS A 175 4.21 -10.12 1.62
CA HIS A 175 4.46 -11.54 1.55
C HIS A 175 4.40 -11.90 0.07
N LEU A 176 5.59 -12.04 -0.51
CA LEU A 176 5.91 -12.46 -1.88
C LEU A 176 5.96 -11.33 -2.91
N LEU A 177 7.18 -10.98 -3.33
CA LEU A 177 7.67 -10.95 -4.72
C LEU A 177 8.97 -10.12 -4.81
N THR A 178 10.09 -10.69 -4.37
CA THR A 178 11.42 -10.22 -4.78
C THR A 178 11.86 -10.99 -6.01
N THR A 179 11.79 -10.37 -7.19
CA THR A 179 12.68 -10.73 -8.31
C THR A 179 13.05 -9.48 -9.09
N HIS A 180 14.28 -8.99 -8.82
CA HIS A 180 15.10 -8.10 -9.64
C HIS A 180 14.58 -6.68 -9.92
N GLY A 181 15.48 -5.71 -9.70
CA GLY A 181 15.25 -4.28 -9.85
C GLY A 181 14.66 -3.89 -11.21
N TYR A 182 14.02 -2.71 -11.21
CA TYR A 182 13.03 -2.20 -12.17
C TYR A 182 11.62 -2.76 -11.97
N PHE A 183 10.93 -2.28 -10.92
CA PHE A 183 9.51 -2.56 -10.74
C PHE A 183 8.67 -1.43 -11.32
N LEU A 184 8.32 -1.58 -12.61
CA LEU A 184 6.96 -1.23 -13.03
C LEU A 184 6.06 -2.22 -12.28
N SER A 185 5.33 -1.75 -11.26
CA SER A 185 4.31 -2.57 -10.61
C SER A 185 3.18 -2.81 -11.60
N PHE A 186 3.30 -3.88 -12.38
CA PHE A 186 2.23 -4.41 -13.20
C PHE A 186 1.07 -4.80 -12.27
N VAL A 187 -0.05 -4.09 -12.41
CA VAL A 187 -1.36 -4.57 -11.97
C VAL A 187 -1.54 -5.97 -12.56
N TRP A 188 -1.79 -6.95 -11.68
CA TRP A 188 -2.09 -8.33 -12.05
C TRP A 188 -3.27 -8.36 -13.03
N LEU A 189 -2.99 -8.74 -14.28
CA LEU A 189 -4.00 -9.15 -15.24
C LEU A 189 -4.54 -10.52 -14.79
N MET A 190 -5.82 -10.59 -14.43
CA MET A 190 -6.54 -11.86 -14.36
C MET A 190 -6.70 -12.43 -15.78
N PRO A 191 -6.68 -13.78 -15.93
CA PRO A 191 -6.56 -14.46 -17.21
C PRO A 191 -7.87 -14.47 -18.01
N HIS A 192 -7.72 -14.28 -19.32
CA HIS A 192 -8.55 -14.81 -20.39
C HIS A 192 -10.06 -14.95 -20.11
N TRP A 193 -10.82 -13.91 -20.44
CA TRP A 193 -12.24 -14.07 -20.78
C TRP A 193 -12.45 -13.71 -22.25
N THR A 194 -12.50 -14.75 -23.09
CA THR A 194 -12.98 -14.68 -24.46
C THR A 194 -14.51 -14.68 -24.43
N GLY A 195 -15.13 -13.52 -24.63
CA GLY A 195 -16.59 -13.41 -24.68
C GLY A 195 -17.04 -12.11 -25.32
N ARG A 196 -17.75 -12.24 -26.45
CA ARG A 196 -18.23 -11.18 -27.35
C ARG A 196 -18.92 -10.01 -26.64
N ARG A 197 -18.67 -8.80 -27.17
CA ARG A 197 -19.50 -7.60 -26.95
C ARG A 197 -20.94 -7.83 -27.40
N PRO A 198 -21.93 -7.30 -26.65
CA PRO A 198 -23.08 -6.63 -27.26
C PRO A 198 -23.06 -5.13 -26.92
N LYS A 199 -23.42 -4.33 -27.93
CA LYS A 199 -23.68 -2.90 -27.83
C LYS A 199 -25.05 -2.67 -27.17
N ALA A 200 -25.13 -1.76 -26.21
CA ALA A 200 -26.26 -0.87 -25.88
C ALA A 200 -25.83 -0.09 -24.64
N GLY A 201 -25.75 1.23 -24.63
CA GLY A 201 -26.89 2.14 -24.70
C GLY A 201 -26.83 2.97 -23.42
N PHE A 202 -26.03 4.04 -23.44
CA PHE A 202 -25.81 4.95 -22.32
C PHE A 202 -27.09 5.75 -22.08
N ASN A 203 -27.71 5.61 -20.91
CA ASN A 203 -28.71 6.57 -20.45
C ASN A 203 -28.25 7.15 -19.12
N GLN A 204 -28.11 8.48 -19.16
CA GLN A 204 -27.71 9.36 -18.09
C GLN A 204 -28.71 9.26 -16.94
N HIS A 205 -28.24 9.02 -15.73
CA HIS A 205 -28.70 9.64 -14.49
C HIS A 205 -27.99 8.95 -13.33
N LEU A 206 -27.10 9.69 -12.65
CA LEU A 206 -26.82 9.63 -11.22
C LEU A 206 -25.80 10.73 -10.92
N ASP A 207 -26.27 11.98 -11.07
CA ASP A 207 -25.83 13.06 -10.20
C ASP A 207 -26.48 12.84 -8.83
N THR A 208 -25.83 13.34 -7.78
CA THR A 208 -26.18 13.24 -6.34
C THR A 208 -25.87 11.93 -5.63
N ALA A 209 -24.66 11.84 -5.08
CA ALA A 209 -24.47 11.50 -3.67
C ALA A 209 -23.13 12.08 -3.19
N ILE A 210 -23.25 12.92 -2.16
CA ILE A 210 -22.21 13.53 -1.33
C ILE A 210 -21.33 12.45 -0.70
#